data_AF-A0A3M7B8U5-F1
#
_entry.id   AF-A0A3M7B8U5-F1
#
_cell.length_a   1.000
_cell.length_b   1.000
_cell.length_c   1.000
_cell.angle_alpha   90.00
_cell.angle_beta   90.00
_cell.angle_gamma   90.00
#
_symmetry.space_group_name_H-M   'P 1'
#
loop_
_entity.id
_entity.type
_entity.pdbx_description
1 polymer ?
#
loop_
_entity_poly.entity_id
_entity_poly.type
_entity_poly.pdbx_seq_one_letter_code
_entity_poly.pdbx_strand_id
1 'polypeptide(L)'
;MLLFCPSCSNMLIISTIPHDHDGTHGGKNRFECRTCPYQMILDRKYYERKNMDLKGAEDVLGGADSWKNVDQAESTSPSSFPSTAF
;
A
#
# COMPACT_ATOMS: atom_id res chain seq x y z
N MET A 1 10.06 -2.07 4.03
CA MET A 1 10.80 -3.17 4.65
C MET A 1 12.13 -3.18 3.94
N LEU A 2 13.16 -2.78 4.67
CA LEU A 2 14.52 -2.78 4.17
C LEU A 2 15.10 -4.17 4.47
N LEU A 3 15.64 -4.82 3.43
CA LEU A 3 16.30 -6.12 3.52
C LEU A 3 17.80 -5.92 3.34
N PHE A 4 18.58 -6.62 4.17
CA PHE A 4 20.04 -6.49 4.19
C PHE A 4 20.70 -7.81 3.79
N CYS A 5 21.84 -7.70 3.11
CA CYS A 5 22.65 -8.84 2.73
C CYS A 5 23.31 -9.47 3.97
N PRO A 6 23.24 -10.80 4.17
CA PRO A 6 23.88 -11.46 5.31
C PRO A 6 25.40 -11.40 5.28
N SER A 7 26.01 -11.25 4.09
CA SER A 7 27.48 -11.31 3.95
C SER A 7 28.17 -9.96 4.14
N CYS A 8 27.52 -8.86 3.74
CA CYS A 8 28.14 -7.53 3.76
C CYS A 8 27.25 -6.43 4.35
N SER A 9 26.11 -6.79 4.94
CA SER A 9 25.16 -5.88 5.61
C SER A 9 24.63 -4.71 4.78
N ASN A 10 24.85 -4.72 3.46
CA ASN A 10 24.35 -3.68 2.56
C ASN A 10 22.90 -3.94 2.17
N MET A 11 22.21 -2.87 1.77
CA MET A 11 20.83 -2.93 1.30
C MET A 11 20.73 -3.77 0.02
N LEU A 12 19.75 -4.65 0.00
CA LEU A 12 19.40 -5.44 -1.18
C LEU A 12 18.48 -4.65 -2.11
N ILE A 13 18.71 -4.78 -3.41
CA ILE A 13 17.86 -4.20 -4.45
C ILE A 13 17.13 -5.30 -5.23
N ILE A 14 16.03 -4.95 -5.89
CA ILE A 14 15.29 -5.89 -6.73
C ILE A 14 15.74 -5.72 -8.18
N SER A 15 16.11 -6.82 -8.83
CA SER A 15 16.47 -6.89 -10.25
C SER A 15 15.82 -8.10 -10.92
N THR A 16 15.62 -8.05 -12.24
CA THR A 16 15.06 -9.16 -13.01
C THR A 16 16.16 -10.12 -13.47
N ILE A 17 15.84 -11.42 -13.52
CA ILE A 17 16.71 -12.43 -14.13
C ILE A 17 16.45 -12.43 -15.64
N PRO A 18 17.46 -12.14 -16.50
CA PRO A 18 17.30 -12.19 -17.94
C PRO A 18 16.91 -13.61 -18.39
N HIS A 19 16.07 -13.71 -19.41
CA HIS A 19 15.53 -14.98 -19.91
C HIS A 19 16.61 -15.95 -20.40
N ASP A 20 17.77 -15.43 -20.75
CA ASP A 20 18.85 -16.20 -21.37
C ASP A 20 19.66 -17.04 -20.37
N HIS A 21 19.46 -16.86 -19.06
CA HIS A 21 20.44 -17.30 -18.05
C HIS A 21 20.16 -18.65 -17.37
N ASP A 22 18.96 -19.22 -17.53
CA ASP A 22 18.59 -20.63 -17.28
C ASP A 22 17.06 -20.69 -17.33
N GLY A 23 16.50 -21.56 -18.17
CA GLY A 23 15.07 -21.57 -18.51
C GLY A 23 14.11 -21.80 -17.33
N THR A 24 14.62 -22.16 -16.15
CA THR A 24 13.83 -22.44 -14.94
C THR A 24 13.49 -21.19 -14.13
N HIS A 25 14.30 -20.13 -14.20
CA HIS A 25 14.13 -18.90 -13.41
C HIS A 25 14.10 -17.61 -14.24
N GLY A 26 14.19 -17.72 -15.57
CA GLY A 26 14.07 -16.58 -16.49
C GLY A 26 12.77 -15.80 -16.26
N GLY A 27 12.89 -14.47 -16.15
CA GLY A 27 11.75 -13.58 -15.92
C GLY A 27 11.31 -13.44 -14.46
N LYS A 28 11.91 -14.17 -13.51
CA LYS A 28 11.67 -13.95 -12.07
C LYS A 28 12.48 -12.77 -11.55
N ASN A 29 11.95 -12.14 -10.49
CA ASN A 29 12.67 -11.13 -9.73
C ASN A 29 13.67 -11.81 -8.78
N ARG A 30 14.82 -11.18 -8.55
CA ARG A 30 15.79 -11.55 -7.51
C ARG A 30 16.14 -10.34 -6.64
N PHE A 31 16.47 -10.59 -5.38
CA PHE A 31 17.19 -9.65 -4.54
C PHE A 31 18.68 -9.79 -4.83
N GLU A 32 19.33 -8.68 -5.17
CA GLU A 32 20.74 -8.60 -5.50
C GLU A 32 21.43 -7.59 -4.58
N CYS A 33 22.65 -7.91 -4.14
CA CYS A 33 23.52 -6.96 -3.48
C CYS A 33 24.45 -6.29 -4.49
N ARG A 34 24.63 -4.96 -4.40
CA ARG A 34 25.53 -4.22 -5.30
C ARG A 34 27.02 -4.39 -5.00
N THR A 35 27.37 -4.85 -3.80
CA THR A 35 28.78 -4.92 -3.34
C THR A 35 29.30 -6.35 -3.22
N CYS A 36 28.46 -7.36 -3.35
CA CYS A 36 28.87 -8.77 -3.27
C CYS A 36 27.98 -9.64 -4.16
N PRO A 37 28.40 -10.85 -4.56
CA PRO A 37 27.65 -11.71 -5.48
C PRO A 37 26.44 -12.40 -4.83
N TYR A 38 25.95 -11.89 -3.70
CA TYR A 38 24.79 -12.45 -3.01
C TYR A 38 23.52 -12.17 -3.83
N GLN A 39 22.83 -13.24 -4.19
CA GLN A 39 21.56 -13.21 -4.90
C GLN A 39 20.56 -14.18 -4.27
N MET A 40 19.30 -13.74 -4.18
CA MET A 40 18.20 -14.55 -3.66
C MET A 40 16.98 -14.40 -4.56
N ILE A 41 16.49 -15.51 -5.12
CA ILE A 41 15.35 -15.50 -6.04
C ILE A 41 14.05 -15.29 -5.25
N LEU A 42 13.15 -14.44 -5.75
CA LEU A 42 11.83 -14.24 -5.15
C LEU A 42 10.89 -15.36 -5.62
N ASP A 43 10.73 -16.40 -4.80
CA ASP A 43 9.79 -17.50 -5.08
C ASP A 43 8.38 -17.28 -4.50
N ARG A 44 8.21 -16.27 -3.64
CA ARG A 44 6.95 -15.95 -2.97
C ARG A 44 6.52 -14.51 -3.25
N LYS A 45 5.24 -14.22 -2.95
CA LYS A 45 4.71 -12.86 -3.04
C LYS A 45 5.17 -12.04 -1.84
N TYR A 46 5.97 -11.00 -2.09
CA TYR A 46 6.38 -10.02 -1.09
C TYR A 46 5.54 -8.75 -1.25
N TYR A 47 4.97 -8.25 -0.16
CA TYR A 47 4.25 -6.98 -0.14
C TYR A 47 4.49 -6.28 1.18
N GLU A 48 4.50 -4.95 1.13
CA GLU A 48 4.54 -4.10 2.31
C GLU A 48 3.31 -3.21 2.28
N ARG A 49 2.52 -3.26 3.35
CA ARG A 49 1.37 -2.38 3.53
C ARG A 49 1.77 -1.23 4.43
N LYS A 50 1.67 -0.02 3.92
CA LYS A 50 1.71 1.20 4.72
C LYS A 50 0.31 1.78 4.76
N ASN A 51 -0.38 1.62 5.89
CA ASN A 51 -1.64 2.31 6.11
C ASN A 51 -1.31 3.79 6.30
N MET A 52 -1.85 4.63 5.41
CA MET A 52 -1.72 6.07 5.56
C MET A 52 -2.88 6.55 6.42
N ASP A 53 -2.59 7.43 7.37
CA ASP A 53 -3.63 8.08 8.14
C ASP A 53 -4.39 9.02 7.20
N LEU A 54 -5.70 8.80 7.11
CA LEU A 54 -6.60 9.69 6.40
C LEU A 54 -6.70 10.98 7.19
N LYS A 55 -6.70 12.12 6.48
CA LYS A 55 -6.98 13.41 7.10
C LYS A 55 -8.35 13.35 7.78
N GLY A 56 -8.45 13.89 9.00
CA GLY A 56 -9.72 13.93 9.74
C GLY A 56 -10.81 14.60 8.91
N ALA A 57 -12.01 14.02 8.90
CA ALA A 57 -13.13 14.50 8.08
C ALA A 57 -13.55 15.94 8.45
N GLU A 58 -13.30 16.35 9.71
CA GLU A 58 -13.48 17.72 10.21
C GLU A 58 -12.68 18.79 9.44
N ASP A 59 -11.53 18.41 8.86
CA ASP A 59 -10.63 19.31 8.12
C ASP A 59 -10.88 19.23 6.59
N VAL A 60 -12.00 18.62 6.17
CA VAL A 60 -12.44 18.54 4.77
C VAL A 60 -13.89 19.00 4.64
N LEU A 61 -14.74 18.63 5.58
CA LEU A 61 -16.18 18.93 5.51
C LEU A 61 -16.52 20.36 5.94
N GLY A 62 -15.58 21.09 6.54
CA GLY A 62 -15.88 22.36 7.20
C GLY A 62 -16.77 22.11 8.42
N GLY A 63 -16.61 22.90 9.47
CA GLY A 63 -17.42 22.74 10.68
C GLY A 63 -18.93 22.75 10.40
N ALA A 64 -19.74 22.43 11.40
CA ALA A 64 -21.21 22.34 11.29
C ALA A 64 -21.89 23.54 10.62
N ASP A 65 -21.23 24.71 10.59
CA ASP A 65 -21.67 25.93 9.92
C ASP A 65 -21.64 25.86 8.37
N SER A 66 -20.76 25.03 7.78
CA SER A 66 -20.64 24.86 6.34
C SER A 66 -21.81 24.09 5.69
N TRP A 67 -22.61 23.40 6.51
CA TRP A 67 -23.72 22.54 6.06
C TRP A 67 -25.11 23.14 6.33
N LYS A 68 -25.18 24.36 6.91
CA LYS A 68 -26.44 25.00 7.31
C LYS A 68 -27.35 25.42 6.14
N ASN A 69 -26.82 25.52 4.92
CA ASN A 69 -27.54 25.97 3.72
C ASN A 69 -27.77 24.85 2.68
N VAL A 70 -27.47 23.60 3.02
CA VAL A 70 -27.71 22.46 2.12
C VAL A 70 -29.13 21.94 2.38
N ASP A 71 -29.92 21.76 1.32
CA ASP A 71 -31.27 21.22 1.43
C ASP A 71 -31.25 19.81 2.03
N GLN A 72 -31.97 19.63 3.14
CA GLN A 72 -32.10 18.32 3.78
C GLN A 72 -33.06 17.44 2.98
N ALA A 73 -32.57 16.30 2.48
CA ALA A 73 -33.41 15.27 1.88
C ALA A 73 -33.86 14.26 2.95
N GLU A 74 -35.15 13.91 2.93
CA GLU A 74 -35.73 12.92 3.85
C GLU A 74 -35.16 11.52 3.56
N SER A 75 -34.32 11.00 4.45
CA SER A 75 -33.77 9.64 4.29
C SER A 75 -34.79 8.61 4.79
N THR A 76 -35.41 7.85 3.87
CA THR A 76 -36.15 6.64 4.25
C THR A 76 -35.14 5.52 4.54
N SER A 77 -34.73 5.38 5.80
CA SER A 77 -34.00 4.21 6.28
C SER A 77 -34.97 3.19 6.89
N PRO A 78 -34.81 1.88 6.62
CA PRO A 78 -35.76 0.88 7.09
C PRO A 78 -35.44 0.48 8.53
N SER A 79 -35.81 1.31 9.51
CA SER A 79 -36.27 0.90 10.87
C SER A 79 -36.40 2.11 11.80
N SER A 80 -37.52 2.81 11.66
CA SER A 80 -38.32 3.38 12.77
C SER A 80 -37.69 4.36 13.77
N PHE A 81 -36.70 5.16 13.40
CA PHE A 81 -36.39 6.42 14.11
C PHE A 81 -36.07 7.53 13.09
N PRO A 82 -36.70 8.72 13.16
CA PRO A 82 -36.32 9.82 12.31
C PRO A 82 -35.04 10.45 12.89
N SER A 83 -33.89 9.86 12.60
CA SER A 83 -32.64 10.59 12.71
C SER A 83 -32.45 11.34 11.40
N THR A 84 -32.65 12.66 11.43
CA THR A 84 -32.18 13.55 10.38
C THR A 84 -30.67 13.32 10.18
N ALA A 85 -30.31 12.70 9.06
CA ALA A 85 -28.92 12.58 8.63
C ALA A 85 -28.53 13.89 7.92
N PHE A 86 -27.40 14.47 8.33
CA PHE A 86 -26.71 15.55 7.62
C PHE A 86 -25.69 14.94 6.66
#